data_AF-A0A929GEA5-F1
#
_entry.id   AF-A0A929GEA5-F1
#
_cell.length_a   1.000
_cell.length_b   1.000
_cell.length_c   1.000
_cell.angle_alpha   90.00
_cell.angle_beta   90.00
_cell.angle_gamma   90.00
#
_symmetry.space_group_name_H-M   'P 1'
#
loop_
_entity.id
_entity.type
_entity.pdbx_description
1 polymer ?
#
loop_
_entity_poly.entity_id
_entity_poly.type
_entity_poly.pdbx_seq_one_letter_code
_entity_poly.pdbx_strand_id
1 'polypeptide(L)'
;MKLALETISTCNRVCPTCLRNSYPDREKVASWFEPSLLPMGIINKAFEQYAALPKTDSTVCLSHYNEPLMDARIPVIARVAKSYGFARIYLNTNGDFLTDEIAKSLDGVLDRIRISFRKGKFDSLFQKTEVVYTEYGHIATHFSPEFDVEKLSGQYRNNPCFEPARRIIINHEQRFLLCCEDIVGEFDLGTFPGTSIEEFLERRTPIIDDLSTPGGRNKHKYCFICPRA
;
A
#
# COMPACT_ATOMS: atom_id res chain seq x y z
N MET A 1 7.37 -4.72 -10.88
CA MET A 1 7.31 -4.46 -9.42
C MET A 1 6.97 -2.99 -9.21
N LYS A 2 6.11 -2.64 -8.24
CA LYS A 2 5.63 -1.27 -8.01
C LYS A 2 6.16 -0.69 -6.69
N LEU A 3 6.38 0.61 -6.59
CA LEU A 3 6.61 1.27 -5.30
C LEU A 3 5.26 1.65 -4.68
N ALA A 4 5.09 1.46 -3.39
CA ALA A 4 3.94 1.95 -2.63
C ALA A 4 4.45 2.74 -1.42
N LEU A 5 3.96 3.98 -1.27
CA LEU A 5 4.31 4.86 -0.17
C LEU A 5 3.05 5.18 0.61
N GLU A 6 3.09 4.96 1.92
CA GLU A 6 2.09 5.49 2.84
C GLU A 6 2.48 6.92 3.22
N THR A 7 1.94 7.90 2.51
CA THR A 7 2.39 9.31 2.60
C THR A 7 2.00 9.99 3.91
N ILE A 8 0.92 9.52 4.52
CA ILE A 8 0.39 9.92 5.83
C ILE A 8 -0.11 8.68 6.55
N SER A 9 -0.05 8.64 7.88
CA SER A 9 -0.48 7.51 8.70
C SER A 9 -2.01 7.34 8.79
N THR A 10 -2.76 8.43 8.75
CA THR A 10 -4.17 8.46 9.16
C THR A 10 -5.16 8.21 8.03
N CYS A 11 -6.39 7.91 8.43
CA CYS A 11 -7.56 7.83 7.56
C CYS A 11 -8.78 8.16 8.42
N ASN A 12 -9.76 8.82 7.81
CA ASN A 12 -10.99 9.26 8.47
C ASN A 12 -12.05 8.15 8.64
N ARG A 13 -11.81 6.94 8.14
CA ARG A 13 -12.78 5.82 8.22
C ARG A 13 -12.33 4.70 9.16
N VAL A 14 -13.33 4.07 9.78
CA VAL A 14 -13.16 2.90 10.66
C VAL A 14 -13.78 1.67 9.99
N CYS A 15 -13.22 1.25 8.85
CA CYS A 15 -13.70 0.06 8.15
C CYS A 15 -13.43 -1.21 8.98
N PRO A 16 -14.38 -2.14 9.11
CA PRO A 16 -14.22 -3.33 9.96
C PRO A 16 -13.14 -4.28 9.42
N THR A 17 -12.91 -4.30 8.11
CA THR A 17 -11.90 -5.17 7.46
C THR A 17 -10.54 -4.50 7.25
N CYS A 18 -10.31 -3.33 7.83
CA CYS A 18 -9.04 -2.63 7.70
C CYS A 18 -8.10 -3.10 8.82
N LEU A 19 -6.89 -3.56 8.47
CA LEU A 19 -5.90 -4.01 9.44
C LEU A 19 -5.60 -2.98 10.52
N ARG A 20 -5.56 -1.69 10.19
CA ARG A 20 -5.38 -0.63 11.19
C ARG A 20 -6.41 -0.73 12.34
N ASN A 21 -7.65 -1.09 12.02
CA ASN A 21 -8.75 -1.17 12.98
C ASN A 21 -8.86 -2.57 13.61
N SER A 22 -8.53 -3.62 12.88
CA SER A 22 -8.71 -5.01 13.32
C SER A 22 -7.46 -5.65 13.94
N TYR A 23 -6.28 -5.02 13.86
CA TYR A 23 -5.07 -5.56 14.46
C TYR A 23 -5.25 -5.74 15.98
N PRO A 24 -4.94 -6.93 16.54
CA PRO A 24 -5.23 -7.25 17.93
C PRO A 24 -4.34 -6.46 18.91
N ASP A 25 -3.08 -6.24 18.56
CA ASP A 25 -2.15 -5.44 19.34
C ASP A 25 -2.32 -3.96 19.00
N ARG A 26 -3.06 -3.23 19.85
CA ARG A 26 -3.39 -1.82 19.61
C ARG A 26 -2.18 -0.90 19.76
N GLU A 27 -1.18 -1.28 20.54
CA GLU A 27 0.04 -0.49 20.72
C GLU A 27 0.85 -0.47 19.42
N LYS A 28 0.98 -1.63 18.75
CA LYS A 28 1.71 -1.75 17.48
C LYS A 28 1.12 -0.93 16.33
N VAL A 29 -0.17 -0.59 16.39
CA VAL A 29 -0.85 0.21 15.34
C VAL A 29 -1.23 1.61 15.80
N ALA A 30 -0.82 2.03 17.00
CA ALA A 30 -1.19 3.31 17.57
C ALA A 30 -0.79 4.50 16.68
N SER A 31 0.37 4.41 16.01
CA SER A 31 0.89 5.47 15.13
C SER A 31 0.00 5.78 13.91
N TRP A 32 -0.88 4.87 13.51
CA TRP A 32 -1.86 5.12 12.43
C TRP A 32 -3.08 5.95 12.88
N PHE A 33 -3.21 6.25 14.18
CA PHE A 33 -4.30 7.08 14.73
C PHE A 33 -3.84 8.49 15.08
N GLU A 34 -2.54 8.76 14.96
CA GLU A 34 -1.95 10.08 15.13
C GLU A 34 -1.39 10.58 13.79
N PRO A 35 -1.67 11.82 13.36
CA PRO A 35 -1.16 12.34 12.10
C PRO A 35 0.36 12.32 12.03
N SER A 36 0.91 11.48 11.16
CA SER A 36 2.34 11.38 10.88
C SER A 36 2.54 11.35 9.38
N LEU A 37 3.35 12.30 8.89
CA LEU A 37 3.66 12.46 7.48
C LEU A 37 4.97 11.76 7.15
N LEU A 38 4.99 10.99 6.06
CA LEU A 38 6.25 10.56 5.46
C LEU A 38 6.98 11.82 4.96
N PRO A 39 8.23 12.10 5.41
CA PRO A 39 8.91 13.34 5.04
C PRO A 39 9.23 13.41 3.55
N MET A 40 9.15 14.60 2.94
CA MET A 40 9.46 14.78 1.51
C MET A 40 10.88 14.33 1.13
N GLY A 41 11.86 14.55 2.00
CA GLY A 41 13.23 14.08 1.78
C GLY A 41 13.33 12.55 1.73
N ILE A 42 12.48 11.84 2.48
CA ILE A 42 12.38 10.38 2.45
C ILE A 42 11.71 9.92 1.16
N ILE A 43 10.61 10.57 0.77
CA ILE A 43 9.91 10.30 -0.49
C ILE A 43 10.86 10.47 -1.69
N ASN A 44 11.62 11.56 -1.74
CA ASN A 44 12.57 11.82 -2.83
C ASN A 44 13.67 10.75 -2.90
N LYS A 45 14.24 10.35 -1.76
CA LYS A 45 15.23 9.27 -1.71
C LYS A 45 14.65 7.93 -2.18
N ALA A 46 13.40 7.63 -1.81
CA ALA A 46 12.72 6.41 -2.25
C ALA A 46 12.50 6.42 -3.76
N PHE A 47 12.10 7.57 -4.33
CA PHE A 47 11.97 7.74 -5.78
C PHE A 47 13.31 7.61 -6.51
N GLU A 48 14.37 8.22 -5.99
CA GLU A 48 15.72 8.12 -6.54
C GLU A 48 16.21 6.66 -6.59
N GLN A 49 16.21 5.96 -5.45
CA GLN A 49 16.64 4.57 -5.38
C GLN A 49 15.76 3.67 -6.25
N TYR A 50 14.43 3.83 -6.17
CA TYR A 50 13.53 3.03 -7.00
C TYR A 50 13.75 3.31 -8.48
N ALA A 51 13.98 4.56 -8.91
CA ALA A 51 14.24 4.92 -10.30
C ALA A 51 15.53 4.29 -10.84
N ALA A 52 16.56 4.12 -10.00
CA ALA A 52 17.82 3.48 -10.35
C ALA A 52 17.72 1.95 -10.55
N LEU A 53 16.70 1.29 -10.01
CA LEU A 53 16.55 -0.17 -10.14
C LEU A 53 16.36 -0.63 -11.60
N PRO A 54 16.96 -1.77 -12.00
CA PRO A 54 16.66 -2.40 -13.29
C PRO A 54 15.23 -2.96 -13.26
N LYS A 55 14.33 -2.34 -14.04
CA LYS A 55 12.90 -2.72 -14.05
C LYS A 55 12.24 -2.43 -15.40
N THR A 56 11.19 -3.20 -15.70
CA THR A 56 10.40 -3.10 -16.93
C THR A 56 9.16 -2.19 -16.79
N ASP A 57 8.78 -1.84 -15.56
CA ASP A 57 7.65 -0.95 -15.26
C ASP A 57 8.06 -0.03 -14.10
N SER A 58 7.79 1.27 -14.23
CA SER A 58 8.05 2.29 -13.23
C SER A 58 6.71 2.83 -12.73
N THR A 59 6.16 2.18 -11.72
CA THR A 59 4.83 2.47 -11.19
C THR A 59 4.91 2.81 -9.70
N VAL A 60 4.27 3.91 -9.27
CA VAL A 60 4.12 4.27 -7.86
C VAL A 60 2.65 4.38 -7.43
N CYS A 61 2.36 3.86 -6.24
CA CYS A 61 1.13 4.01 -5.49
C CYS A 61 1.36 4.95 -4.31
N LEU A 62 0.65 6.06 -4.22
CA LEU A 62 0.79 7.06 -3.14
C LEU A 62 -0.17 6.80 -1.97
N SER A 63 -0.47 5.54 -1.70
CA SER A 63 -1.37 5.12 -0.62
C SER A 63 -1.04 3.70 -0.17
N HIS A 64 -1.27 3.43 1.11
CA HIS A 64 -1.30 2.08 1.67
C HIS A 64 -2.55 1.84 2.53
N TYR A 65 -2.48 1.94 3.86
CA TYR A 65 -3.63 1.81 4.76
C TYR A 65 -4.25 3.15 5.16
N ASN A 66 -3.74 4.25 4.61
CA ASN A 66 -4.17 5.62 4.88
C ASN A 66 -5.27 6.12 3.93
N GLU A 67 -5.84 7.29 4.26
CA GLU A 67 -6.55 8.10 3.26
C GLU A 67 -5.56 9.10 2.67
N PRO A 68 -5.06 8.89 1.43
CA PRO A 68 -4.03 9.75 0.87
C PRO A 68 -4.49 11.20 0.68
N LEU A 69 -5.78 11.46 0.45
CA LEU A 69 -6.28 12.82 0.24
C LEU A 69 -6.31 13.67 1.53
N MET A 70 -6.01 13.08 2.69
CA MET A 70 -5.72 13.85 3.91
C MET A 70 -4.32 14.48 3.90
N ASP A 71 -3.41 14.01 3.03
CA ASP A 71 -2.12 14.65 2.81
C ASP A 71 -2.23 15.70 1.69
N ALA A 72 -2.28 16.97 2.09
CA ALA A 72 -2.36 18.11 1.16
C ALA A 72 -1.17 18.17 0.17
N ARG A 73 -0.08 17.42 0.42
CA ARG A 73 1.10 17.37 -0.44
C ARG A 73 0.94 16.42 -1.62
N ILE A 74 -0.09 15.58 -1.70
CA ILE A 74 -0.24 14.57 -2.79
C ILE A 74 -0.04 15.15 -4.19
N PRO A 75 -0.63 16.30 -4.58
CA PRO A 75 -0.40 16.87 -5.91
C PRO A 75 1.08 17.20 -6.16
N VAL A 76 1.81 17.66 -5.14
CA VAL A 76 3.24 17.94 -5.22
C VAL A 76 4.03 16.64 -5.31
N ILE A 77 3.74 15.66 -4.45
CA ILE A 77 4.41 14.35 -4.45
C ILE A 77 4.27 13.66 -5.82
N ALA A 78 3.07 13.70 -6.42
CA ALA A 78 2.81 13.11 -7.73
C ALA A 78 3.58 13.83 -8.85
N ARG A 79 3.69 15.17 -8.83
CA ARG A 79 4.53 15.91 -9.77
C ARG A 79 6.02 15.56 -9.62
N VAL A 80 6.49 15.41 -8.40
CA VAL A 80 7.87 14.99 -8.13
C VAL A 80 8.10 13.57 -8.65
N ALA A 81 7.17 12.64 -8.43
CA ALA A 81 7.27 11.31 -9.04
C ALA A 81 7.36 11.38 -10.59
N LYS A 82 6.61 12.25 -11.27
CA LYS A 82 6.78 12.44 -12.72
C LYS A 82 8.20 12.89 -13.09
N SER A 83 8.83 13.78 -12.31
CA SER A 83 10.21 14.22 -12.60
C SER A 83 11.26 13.12 -12.41
N TYR A 84 10.97 12.07 -11.63
CA TYR A 84 11.80 10.86 -11.53
C TYR A 84 11.49 9.82 -12.62
N GLY A 85 10.62 10.14 -13.59
CA GLY A 85 10.33 9.26 -14.72
C GLY A 85 9.38 8.11 -14.41
N PHE A 86 8.54 8.23 -13.36
CA PHE A 86 7.48 7.25 -13.13
C PHE A 86 6.47 7.27 -14.29
N ALA A 87 6.33 6.13 -14.95
CA ALA A 87 5.43 5.94 -16.08
C ALA A 87 3.95 5.88 -15.64
N ARG A 88 3.71 5.38 -14.42
CA ARG A 88 2.37 5.30 -13.83
C ARG A 88 2.37 5.75 -12.38
N ILE A 89 1.48 6.66 -12.05
CA ILE A 89 1.28 7.24 -10.73
C ILE A 89 -0.21 7.11 -10.40
N TYR A 90 -0.51 6.49 -9.27
CA TYR A 90 -1.88 6.34 -8.82
C TYR A 90 -1.98 6.35 -7.30
N LEU A 91 -3.22 6.46 -6.81
CA LEU A 91 -3.56 6.29 -5.41
C LEU A 91 -4.90 5.57 -5.27
N ASN A 92 -5.12 5.00 -4.09
CA ASN A 92 -6.41 4.46 -3.68
C ASN A 92 -6.98 5.37 -2.57
N THR A 93 -8.17 5.90 -2.79
CA THR A 93 -8.87 6.79 -1.85
C THR A 93 -10.26 6.24 -1.54
N ASN A 94 -10.80 6.61 -0.38
CA ASN A 94 -12.20 6.37 -0.02
C ASN A 94 -13.14 7.46 -0.60
N GLY A 95 -12.58 8.55 -1.13
CA GLY A 95 -13.28 9.63 -1.83
C GLY A 95 -13.89 10.71 -0.94
N ASP A 96 -13.77 10.64 0.39
CA ASP A 96 -14.43 11.60 1.30
C ASP A 96 -13.84 13.01 1.20
N PHE A 97 -12.55 13.13 0.88
CA PHE A 97 -11.86 14.40 0.68
C PHE A 97 -11.75 14.79 -0.79
N LEU A 98 -12.41 14.09 -1.71
CA LEU A 98 -12.30 14.39 -3.13
C LEU A 98 -13.26 15.53 -3.51
N THR A 99 -12.78 16.77 -3.43
CA THR A 99 -13.46 17.98 -3.91
C THR A 99 -13.08 18.34 -5.35
N ASP A 100 -13.79 19.28 -5.97
CA ASP A 100 -13.49 19.79 -7.31
C ASP A 100 -12.08 20.42 -7.37
N GLU A 101 -11.67 21.14 -6.33
CA GLU A 101 -10.34 21.76 -6.25
C GLU A 101 -9.24 20.69 -6.15
N ILE A 102 -9.46 19.66 -5.32
CA ILE A 102 -8.53 18.54 -5.19
C ILE A 102 -8.45 17.78 -6.50
N ALA A 103 -9.59 17.44 -7.12
CA ALA A 103 -9.63 16.75 -8.40
C ALA A 103 -8.87 17.53 -9.49
N LYS A 104 -9.11 18.84 -9.62
CA LYS A 104 -8.40 19.71 -10.55
C LYS A 104 -6.88 19.72 -10.31
N SER A 105 -6.45 19.65 -9.06
CA SER A 105 -5.02 19.61 -8.72
C SER A 105 -4.33 18.28 -9.04
N LEU A 106 -5.11 17.21 -9.16
CA LEU A 106 -4.66 15.84 -9.43
C LEU A 106 -4.80 15.44 -10.92
N ASP A 107 -5.74 16.06 -11.63
CA ASP A 107 -6.06 15.71 -13.02
C ASP A 107 -4.87 15.89 -13.96
N GLY A 108 -4.47 14.79 -14.62
CA GLY A 108 -3.30 14.72 -15.49
C GLY A 108 -1.96 14.66 -14.77
N VAL A 109 -1.91 14.82 -13.45
CA VAL A 109 -0.72 14.53 -12.63
C VAL A 109 -0.71 13.06 -12.21
N LEU A 110 -1.88 12.52 -11.88
CA LEU A 110 -2.10 11.09 -11.69
C LEU A 110 -2.49 10.46 -13.02
N ASP A 111 -2.00 9.25 -13.28
CA ASP A 111 -2.47 8.43 -14.40
C ASP A 111 -3.79 7.75 -14.04
N ARG A 112 -3.97 7.39 -12.77
CA ARG A 112 -5.19 6.76 -12.26
C ARG A 112 -5.52 7.19 -10.83
N ILE A 113 -6.81 7.33 -10.53
CA ILE A 113 -7.34 7.39 -9.17
C ILE A 113 -8.30 6.22 -8.96
N ARG A 114 -8.10 5.46 -7.89
CA ARG A 114 -9.00 4.37 -7.52
C ARG A 114 -9.85 4.76 -6.32
N ILE A 115 -11.16 4.74 -6.49
CA ILE A 115 -12.14 5.11 -5.46
C ILE A 115 -12.76 3.85 -4.88
N SER A 116 -12.62 3.68 -3.56
CA SER A 116 -13.01 2.48 -2.84
C SER A 116 -14.42 2.55 -2.29
N PHE A 117 -15.20 1.47 -2.46
CA PHE A 117 -16.51 1.24 -1.85
C PHE A 117 -17.61 2.29 -2.14
N ARG A 118 -17.44 3.10 -3.19
CA ARG A 118 -18.44 4.07 -3.60
C ARG A 118 -18.35 4.33 -5.10
N LYS A 119 -19.45 4.04 -5.82
CA LYS A 119 -19.67 4.62 -7.14
C LYS A 119 -20.17 6.05 -6.93
N GLY A 120 -19.48 7.02 -7.51
CA GLY A 120 -19.77 8.45 -7.36
C GLY A 120 -19.88 9.14 -8.71
N LYS A 121 -20.19 10.43 -8.68
CA LYS A 121 -20.09 11.29 -9.88
C LYS A 121 -18.70 11.94 -9.93
N PHE A 122 -17.65 11.15 -9.75
CA PHE A 122 -16.28 11.66 -9.77
C PHE A 122 -15.68 11.66 -11.18
N ASP A 123 -16.25 10.88 -12.10
CA ASP A 123 -15.78 10.79 -13.49
C ASP A 123 -15.78 12.16 -14.18
N SER A 124 -16.77 13.01 -13.91
CA SER A 124 -16.83 14.35 -14.48
C SER A 124 -15.79 15.33 -13.93
N LEU A 125 -15.12 14.98 -12.82
CA LEU A 125 -14.09 15.83 -12.21
C LEU A 125 -12.71 15.66 -12.86
N PHE A 126 -12.50 14.61 -13.65
CA PHE A 126 -11.22 14.27 -14.26
C PHE A 126 -11.36 14.17 -15.78
N GLN A 127 -10.48 14.84 -16.51
CA GLN A 127 -10.43 14.74 -17.97
C GLN A 127 -9.25 13.89 -18.46
N LYS A 128 -8.17 13.83 -17.69
CA LYS A 128 -6.89 13.22 -18.07
C LYS A 128 -6.52 12.03 -17.18
N THR A 129 -6.98 12.03 -15.94
CA THR A 129 -6.77 10.92 -15.00
C THR A 129 -7.86 9.87 -15.13
N GLU A 130 -7.47 8.60 -15.23
CA GLU A 130 -8.44 7.48 -15.24
C GLU A 130 -9.08 7.32 -13.85
N VAL A 131 -10.41 7.39 -13.79
CA VAL A 131 -11.16 7.10 -12.57
C VAL A 131 -11.58 5.63 -12.58
N VAL A 132 -11.19 4.89 -11.53
CA VAL A 132 -11.54 3.48 -11.37
C VAL A 132 -12.27 3.27 -10.06
N TYR A 133 -13.42 2.62 -10.12
CA TYR A 133 -14.17 2.21 -8.93
C TYR A 133 -13.85 0.76 -8.58
N THR A 134 -13.61 0.47 -7.31
CA THR A 134 -13.67 -0.93 -6.85
C THR A 134 -15.09 -1.25 -6.42
N GLU A 135 -15.77 -2.03 -7.25
CA GLU A 135 -17.14 -2.51 -6.99
C GLU A 135 -17.16 -3.79 -6.13
N TYR A 136 -16.00 -4.42 -5.92
CA TYR A 136 -15.91 -5.57 -5.02
C TYR A 136 -16.08 -5.14 -3.56
N GLY A 137 -16.74 -5.99 -2.78
CA GLY A 137 -16.86 -5.84 -1.33
C GLY A 137 -15.51 -5.83 -0.63
N HIS A 138 -15.54 -5.63 0.68
CA HIS A 138 -14.34 -5.70 1.49
C HIS A 138 -13.58 -7.00 1.26
N ILE A 139 -12.25 -6.96 1.36
CA ILE A 139 -11.41 -8.15 1.27
C ILE A 139 -11.14 -8.70 2.67
N ALA A 140 -11.03 -10.03 2.78
CA ALA A 140 -10.54 -10.65 4.00
C ALA A 140 -9.07 -10.27 4.22
N THR A 141 -8.81 -9.60 5.34
CA THR A 141 -7.47 -9.32 5.87
C THR A 141 -7.23 -10.14 7.13
N HIS A 142 -6.00 -10.16 7.62
CA HIS A 142 -5.75 -10.70 8.96
C HIS A 142 -6.67 -10.05 9.99
N PHE A 143 -7.14 -10.84 10.94
CA PHE A 143 -7.93 -10.39 12.07
C PHE A 143 -9.27 -9.71 11.70
N SER A 144 -9.70 -9.75 10.44
CA SER A 144 -10.97 -9.14 10.05
C SER A 144 -12.13 -9.83 10.77
N PRO A 145 -13.01 -9.09 11.47
CA PRO A 145 -14.18 -9.64 12.14
C PRO A 145 -15.32 -9.98 11.17
N GLU A 146 -15.26 -9.50 9.92
CA GLU A 146 -16.29 -9.72 8.90
C GLU A 146 -16.15 -11.07 8.19
N PHE A 147 -15.02 -11.75 8.38
CA PHE A 147 -14.71 -12.98 7.67
C PHE A 147 -14.29 -14.08 8.64
N ASP A 148 -14.60 -15.33 8.27
CA ASP A 148 -14.07 -16.52 8.93
C ASP A 148 -12.60 -16.72 8.52
N VAL A 149 -11.70 -15.95 9.16
CA VAL A 149 -10.27 -15.92 8.85
C VAL A 149 -9.63 -17.29 9.08
N GLU A 150 -10.08 -18.05 10.08
CA GLU A 150 -9.57 -19.40 10.35
C GLU A 150 -9.90 -20.36 9.21
N LYS A 151 -11.16 -20.38 8.76
CA LYS A 151 -11.56 -21.20 7.60
C LYS A 151 -10.84 -20.79 6.33
N LEU A 152 -10.75 -19.49 6.05
CA LEU A 152 -10.10 -18.98 4.83
C LEU A 152 -8.59 -19.27 4.83
N SER A 153 -7.90 -19.05 5.95
CA SER A 153 -6.48 -19.37 6.06
C SER A 153 -6.24 -20.89 5.94
N GLY A 154 -7.11 -21.73 6.53
CA GLY A 154 -7.07 -23.18 6.33
C GLY A 154 -7.22 -23.59 4.86
N GLN A 155 -8.06 -22.88 4.10
CA GLN A 155 -8.26 -23.11 2.66
C GLN A 155 -7.05 -22.68 1.82
N TYR A 156 -6.39 -21.57 2.15
CA TYR A 156 -5.37 -20.94 1.30
C TYR A 156 -3.92 -21.13 1.76
N ARG A 157 -3.66 -21.66 2.96
CA ARG A 157 -2.29 -21.86 3.48
C ARG A 157 -1.38 -22.72 2.60
N ASN A 158 -1.96 -23.58 1.76
CA ASN A 158 -1.22 -24.41 0.82
C ASN A 158 -1.05 -23.77 -0.56
N ASN A 159 -1.70 -22.63 -0.84
CA ASN A 159 -1.51 -21.91 -2.09
C ASN A 159 -0.19 -21.13 -2.08
N PRO A 160 0.49 -21.01 -3.23
CA PRO A 160 1.57 -20.06 -3.38
C PRO A 160 1.07 -18.62 -3.19
N CYS A 161 1.96 -17.70 -2.84
CA CYS A 161 1.70 -16.28 -2.70
C CYS A 161 2.75 -15.47 -3.45
N PHE A 162 2.30 -14.61 -4.37
CA PHE A 162 3.18 -13.74 -5.17
C PHE A 162 3.05 -12.26 -4.80
N GLU A 163 2.22 -11.94 -3.79
CA GLU A 163 1.99 -10.56 -3.37
C GLU A 163 3.27 -9.83 -2.91
N PRO A 164 4.21 -10.45 -2.17
CA PRO A 164 5.45 -9.79 -1.79
C PRO A 164 6.37 -9.44 -2.97
N ALA A 165 6.36 -10.25 -4.03
CA ALA A 165 7.17 -10.01 -5.23
C ALA A 165 6.65 -8.82 -6.07
N ARG A 166 5.39 -8.42 -5.89
CA ARG A 166 4.73 -7.43 -6.75
C ARG A 166 5.06 -5.98 -6.40
N ARG A 167 5.51 -5.70 -5.18
CA ARG A 167 5.64 -4.32 -4.66
C ARG A 167 6.75 -4.16 -3.64
N ILE A 168 7.27 -2.95 -3.54
CA ILE A 168 8.06 -2.43 -2.43
C ILE A 168 7.13 -1.50 -1.67
N ILE A 169 6.99 -1.67 -0.36
CA ILE A 169 6.10 -0.85 0.46
C ILE A 169 6.95 -0.17 1.54
N ILE A 170 6.86 1.15 1.62
CA ILE A 170 7.43 1.96 2.70
C ILE A 170 6.27 2.65 3.40
N ASN A 171 6.09 2.35 4.69
CA ASN A 171 5.02 2.94 5.48
C ASN A 171 5.38 4.37 5.95
N HIS A 172 4.46 5.04 6.65
CA HIS A 172 4.67 6.40 7.13
C HIS A 172 5.79 6.51 8.19
N GLU A 173 6.09 5.42 8.90
CA GLU A 173 7.22 5.29 9.84
C GLU A 173 8.54 4.90 9.14
N GLN A 174 8.53 4.88 7.80
CA GLN A 174 9.67 4.53 6.96
C GLN A 174 10.06 3.03 7.01
N ARG A 175 9.24 2.17 7.64
CA ARG A 175 9.47 0.72 7.67
C ARG A 175 9.16 0.10 6.33
N PHE A 176 9.98 -0.88 5.94
CA PHE A 176 9.65 -1.77 4.85
C PHE A 176 8.63 -2.82 5.28
N LEU A 177 7.60 -3.01 4.46
CA LEU A 177 6.58 -4.03 4.68
C LEU A 177 6.70 -5.13 3.62
N LEU A 178 6.55 -6.40 4.02
CA LEU A 178 6.66 -7.52 3.08
C LEU A 178 5.51 -7.50 2.06
N CYS A 179 4.29 -7.25 2.51
CA CYS A 179 3.10 -7.29 1.65
C CYS A 179 1.96 -6.44 2.21
N CYS A 180 0.79 -6.47 1.55
CA CYS A 180 -0.36 -5.72 2.03
C CYS A 180 -0.85 -6.14 3.40
N GLU A 181 -0.53 -7.34 3.87
CA GLU A 181 -1.02 -7.79 5.16
C GLU A 181 -0.07 -7.45 6.32
N ASP A 182 1.13 -7.00 6.01
CA ASP A 182 2.22 -6.79 6.97
C ASP A 182 2.26 -5.34 7.46
N ILE A 183 1.18 -4.85 8.07
CA ILE A 183 1.06 -3.42 8.39
C ILE A 183 2.10 -2.95 9.43
N VAL A 184 2.51 -3.81 10.36
CA VAL A 184 3.43 -3.46 11.46
C VAL A 184 4.89 -3.85 11.20
N GLY A 185 5.20 -4.51 10.08
CA GLY A 185 6.55 -4.96 9.72
C GLY A 185 7.03 -6.19 10.50
N GLU A 186 6.21 -7.23 10.60
CA GLU A 186 6.49 -8.50 11.31
C GLU A 186 7.71 -9.27 10.76
N PHE A 187 8.16 -8.95 9.54
CA PHE A 187 9.31 -9.60 8.90
C PHE A 187 10.65 -8.89 9.12
N ASP A 188 10.66 -7.76 9.83
CA ASP A 188 11.88 -6.98 10.15
C ASP A 188 12.80 -6.72 8.95
N LEU A 189 12.19 -6.26 7.85
CA LEU A 189 12.89 -6.05 6.58
C LEU A 189 13.68 -4.72 6.54
N GLY A 190 13.78 -4.04 7.69
CA GLY A 190 14.53 -2.79 7.85
C GLY A 190 13.68 -1.52 7.78
N THR A 191 14.34 -0.39 8.07
CA THR A 191 13.75 0.95 8.03
C THR A 191 14.51 1.79 7.02
N PHE A 192 13.80 2.37 6.07
CA PHE A 192 14.34 3.26 5.06
C PHE A 192 14.69 4.63 5.67
N PRO A 193 15.77 5.32 5.26
CA PRO A 193 16.77 4.92 4.28
C PRO A 193 17.96 4.16 4.89
N GLY A 194 17.88 3.77 6.18
CA GLY A 194 18.94 3.00 6.85
C GLY A 194 19.18 1.65 6.19
N THR A 195 18.12 1.01 5.70
CA THR A 195 18.14 -0.09 4.74
C THR A 195 17.82 0.47 3.36
N SER A 196 18.64 0.17 2.35
CA SER A 196 18.36 0.59 0.97
C SER A 196 17.24 -0.25 0.34
N ILE A 197 16.69 0.21 -0.78
CA ILE A 197 15.73 -0.61 -1.53
C ILE A 197 16.40 -1.89 -2.05
N GLU A 198 17.64 -1.83 -2.55
CA GLU A 198 18.35 -3.05 -2.98
C GLU A 198 18.52 -4.04 -1.84
N GLU A 199 18.96 -3.58 -0.67
CA GLU A 199 19.14 -4.45 0.51
C GLU A 199 17.80 -5.05 0.97
N PHE A 200 16.71 -4.26 0.95
CA PHE A 200 15.36 -4.77 1.20
C PHE A 200 14.97 -5.90 0.21
N LEU A 201 15.27 -5.72 -1.08
CA LEU A 201 15.00 -6.72 -2.11
C LEU A 201 15.78 -8.02 -1.86
N GLU A 202 17.02 -7.93 -1.43
CA GLU A 202 17.84 -9.09 -1.07
C GLU A 202 17.26 -9.81 0.16
N ARG A 203 16.98 -9.07 1.25
CA ARG A 203 16.45 -9.60 2.51
C ARG A 203 15.13 -10.36 2.35
N ARG A 204 14.24 -9.88 1.48
CA ARG A 204 12.93 -10.51 1.26
C ARG A 204 12.96 -11.69 0.28
N THR A 205 14.04 -11.87 -0.48
CA THR A 205 14.08 -12.89 -1.56
C THR A 205 13.85 -14.31 -1.03
N PRO A 206 14.52 -14.77 0.05
CA PRO A 206 14.27 -16.11 0.59
C PRO A 206 12.81 -16.34 1.01
N ILE A 207 12.16 -15.29 1.53
CA ILE A 207 10.74 -15.33 1.93
C ILE A 207 9.85 -15.46 0.71
N ILE A 208 10.16 -14.74 -0.38
CA ILE A 208 9.44 -14.87 -1.66
C ILE A 208 9.62 -16.27 -2.24
N ASP A 209 10.83 -16.81 -2.22
CA ASP A 209 11.12 -18.15 -2.74
C ASP A 209 10.29 -19.21 -2.03
N ASP A 210 10.26 -19.14 -0.70
CA ASP A 210 9.39 -19.98 0.12
C ASP A 210 7.92 -19.83 -0.27
N LEU A 211 7.39 -18.59 -0.25
CA LEU A 211 6.00 -18.29 -0.52
C LEU A 211 5.56 -18.60 -1.95
N SER A 212 6.47 -18.63 -2.93
CA SER A 212 6.15 -18.93 -4.33
C SER A 212 5.79 -20.39 -4.59
N THR A 213 6.03 -21.28 -3.61
CA THR A 213 5.76 -22.71 -3.70
C THR A 213 4.50 -23.11 -2.94
N PRO A 214 3.74 -24.13 -3.41
CA PRO A 214 2.63 -24.69 -2.64
C PRO A 214 3.08 -25.12 -1.24
N GLY A 215 2.35 -24.69 -0.21
CA GLY A 215 2.69 -24.93 1.19
C GLY A 215 3.73 -23.98 1.80
N GLY A 216 4.30 -23.06 1.02
CA GLY A 216 5.30 -22.09 1.48
C GLY A 216 4.85 -21.22 2.66
N ARG A 217 3.56 -20.86 2.70
CA ARG A 217 2.98 -20.06 3.80
C ARG A 217 3.11 -20.76 5.16
N ASN A 218 3.19 -22.09 5.20
CA ASN A 218 3.35 -22.84 6.45
C ASN A 218 4.70 -22.59 7.14
N LYS A 219 5.69 -22.05 6.42
CA LYS A 219 7.02 -21.73 6.97
C LYS A 219 7.06 -20.42 7.75
N HIS A 220 6.07 -19.55 7.57
CA HIS A 220 6.02 -18.23 8.18
C HIS A 220 4.75 -18.06 8.99
N LYS A 221 4.87 -17.89 10.31
CA LYS A 221 3.74 -17.78 11.25
C LYS A 221 2.68 -16.78 10.78
N TYR A 222 3.12 -15.62 10.28
CA TYR A 222 2.22 -14.57 9.81
C TYR A 222 1.52 -14.95 8.49
N CYS A 223 2.22 -15.62 7.55
CA CYS A 223 1.60 -16.07 6.30
C CYS A 223 0.67 -17.29 6.48
N PHE A 224 0.93 -18.13 7.48
CA PHE A 224 0.14 -19.31 7.80
C PHE A 224 -1.33 -18.97 8.10
N ILE A 225 -1.57 -17.84 8.77
CA ILE A 225 -2.91 -17.35 9.12
C ILE A 225 -3.52 -16.39 8.08
N CYS A 226 -2.89 -16.24 6.91
CA CYS A 226 -3.32 -15.28 5.90
C CYS A 226 -4.56 -15.77 5.14
N PRO A 227 -5.69 -15.03 5.15
CA PRO A 227 -6.92 -15.44 4.49
C PRO A 227 -6.94 -15.11 2.98
N ARG A 228 -5.84 -14.60 2.42
CA ARG A 228 -5.73 -14.21 1.01
C ARG A 228 -5.47 -15.44 0.14
N ALA A 229 -6.24 -15.60 -0.93
CA ALA A 229 -6.06 -16.69 -1.90
C ALA A 229 -4.67 -16.73 -2.54
#